data_AF-A0A495IL42-F1
#
_entry.id   AF-A0A495IL42-F1
#
_cell.length_a   1.000
_cell.length_b   1.000
_cell.length_c   1.000
_cell.angle_alpha   90.00
_cell.angle_beta   90.00
_cell.angle_gamma   90.00
#
_symmetry.space_group_name_H-M   'P 1'
#
loop_
_entity.id
_entity.type
_entity.pdbx_description
1 polymer ?
#
loop_
_entity_poly.entity_id
_entity_poly.type
_entity_poly.pdbx_seq_one_letter_code
_entity_poly.pdbx_strand_id
1 'polypeptide(L)'
;MSTRKILLIGIDGLRLDDALGAGAAPHLAALLADGVLHRLTMEVPTISGPGWSSLLTGLSHAEHGVFDNSFHGHTLFRGTDLLTQAFAGDPLRGTFVATGWPPIADPQGPGPIIATRLDQQRVGLHRIVIRDGETYGYRYADGDVAAFARLAIRDAGPHASFVYLGEVDEAGHLYGGVSPEYTAAIGRVDEHLGSIVDVVRARAASADEDWLVGVTTDHGHLDQGGHGGDDPVLTSSFLALARFTPSGVEAVGAGAEAGTVVRPVDVPRILLSHLD
;
A
#
# COMPACT_ATOMS: atom_id res chain seq x y z
N MET A 1 -0.25 26.52 -8.29
CA MET A 1 -0.34 25.59 -7.15
C MET A 1 0.28 24.30 -7.63
N SER A 2 1.16 23.70 -6.84
CA SER A 2 1.84 22.45 -7.19
C SER A 2 0.81 21.35 -7.46
N THR A 3 1.13 20.43 -8.39
CA THR A 3 0.22 19.33 -8.74
C THR A 3 0.20 18.32 -7.60
N ARG A 4 -0.96 18.05 -7.01
CA ARG A 4 -1.08 17.14 -5.87
C ARG A 4 -1.15 15.68 -6.32
N LYS A 5 -0.43 14.82 -5.60
CA LYS A 5 -0.22 13.41 -5.93
C LYS A 5 -0.30 12.56 -4.68
N ILE A 6 -0.77 11.32 -4.81
CA ILE A 6 -0.76 10.34 -3.73
C ILE A 6 -0.08 9.04 -4.16
N LEU A 7 0.62 8.43 -3.21
CA LEU A 7 1.22 7.10 -3.35
C LEU A 7 0.95 6.32 -2.07
N LEU A 8 0.28 5.18 -2.18
CA LEU A 8 0.18 4.21 -1.08
C LEU A 8 1.09 3.02 -1.38
N ILE A 9 1.97 2.68 -0.45
CA ILE A 9 2.83 1.50 -0.51
C ILE A 9 2.34 0.53 0.57
N GLY A 10 1.89 -0.64 0.13
CA GLY A 10 1.54 -1.75 0.99
C GLY A 10 2.72 -2.71 1.15
N ILE A 11 3.07 -3.03 2.39
CA ILE A 11 4.03 -4.10 2.71
C ILE A 11 3.24 -5.18 3.44
N ASP A 12 3.00 -6.30 2.77
CA ASP A 12 2.15 -7.38 3.28
C ASP A 12 2.77 -8.05 4.52
N GLY A 13 1.93 -8.32 5.52
CA GLY A 13 2.31 -9.04 6.73
C GLY A 13 3.36 -8.35 7.62
N LEU A 14 3.61 -7.05 7.47
CA LEU A 14 4.67 -6.34 8.20
C LEU A 14 4.31 -6.06 9.67
N ARG A 15 5.14 -6.56 10.59
CA ARG A 15 5.12 -6.17 12.01
C ARG A 15 5.98 -4.91 12.21
N LEU A 16 5.33 -3.76 12.36
CA LEU A 16 6.00 -2.47 12.47
C LEU A 16 7.03 -2.42 13.62
N ASP A 17 6.69 -2.97 14.78
CA ASP A 17 7.56 -2.91 15.96
C ASP A 17 8.84 -3.73 15.77
N ASP A 18 8.77 -4.88 15.09
CA ASP A 18 9.93 -5.70 14.74
C ASP A 18 10.80 -5.01 13.68
N ALA A 19 10.17 -4.39 12.68
CA ALA A 19 10.86 -3.65 11.63
C ALA A 19 11.69 -2.48 12.18
N LEU A 20 11.13 -1.72 13.12
CA LEU A 20 11.80 -0.58 13.76
C LEU A 20 12.76 -1.02 14.87
N GLY A 21 12.33 -1.95 15.73
CA GLY A 21 13.09 -2.40 16.89
C GLY A 21 14.39 -3.13 16.52
N ALA A 22 14.38 -3.91 15.44
CA ALA A 22 15.58 -4.57 14.92
C ALA A 22 16.50 -3.62 14.13
N GLY A 23 16.05 -2.39 13.83
CA GLY A 23 16.75 -1.48 12.93
C GLY A 23 16.79 -1.98 11.48
N ALA A 24 15.89 -2.89 11.12
CA ALA A 24 15.85 -3.53 9.81
C ALA A 24 15.22 -2.62 8.74
N ALA A 25 14.41 -1.64 9.13
CA ALA A 25 13.71 -0.73 8.21
C ALA A 25 14.12 0.75 8.38
N PRO A 26 15.38 1.13 8.07
CA PRO A 26 15.86 2.51 8.21
C PRO A 26 15.11 3.52 7.33
N HIS A 27 14.65 3.16 6.13
CA HIS A 27 13.92 4.08 5.24
C HIS A 27 12.50 4.33 5.75
N LEU A 28 11.80 3.30 6.25
CA LEU A 28 10.54 3.46 6.95
C LEU A 28 10.69 4.31 8.22
N ALA A 29 11.75 4.07 9.00
CA ALA A 29 12.04 4.87 10.19
C ALA A 29 12.27 6.36 9.84
N ALA A 30 12.98 6.64 8.75
CA ALA A 30 13.17 8.01 8.25
C ALA A 30 11.84 8.65 7.79
N LEU A 31 11.00 7.89 7.09
CA LEU A 31 9.67 8.36 6.66
C LEU A 31 8.79 8.73 7.86
N LEU A 32 8.86 7.95 8.94
CA LEU A 32 8.15 8.21 10.18
C LEU A 32 8.68 9.43 10.94
N ALA A 33 10.00 9.64 10.93
CA ALA A 33 10.62 10.79 11.60
C ALA A 33 10.17 12.13 11.00
N ASP A 34 9.97 12.17 9.69
CA ASP A 34 9.49 13.35 8.95
C ASP A 34 7.95 13.38 8.80
N GLY A 35 7.26 12.37 9.31
CA GLY A 35 5.85 12.08 9.00
C GLY A 35 4.93 12.00 10.21
N VAL A 36 3.77 11.37 10.00
CA VAL A 36 2.76 11.06 11.01
C VAL A 36 2.47 9.56 10.98
N LEU A 37 2.35 8.96 12.17
CA LEU A 37 1.99 7.55 12.33
C LEU A 37 0.60 7.42 12.95
N HIS A 38 -0.29 6.72 12.25
CA HIS A 38 -1.54 6.24 12.81
C HIS A 38 -1.44 4.73 13.05
N ARG A 39 -1.64 4.28 14.29
CA ARG A 39 -1.80 2.85 14.60
C ARG A 39 -3.22 2.44 14.23
N LEU A 40 -3.37 1.35 13.49
CA LEU A 40 -4.64 0.82 13.03
C LEU A 40 -4.89 -0.56 13.66
N THR A 41 -6.15 -0.97 13.68
CA THR A 41 -6.55 -2.34 14.05
C THR A 41 -7.40 -2.90 12.93
N MET A 42 -6.95 -4.01 12.35
CA MET A 42 -7.62 -4.72 11.26
C MET A 42 -8.80 -5.54 11.78
N GLU A 43 -9.84 -5.62 10.96
CA GLU A 43 -10.97 -6.51 11.21
C GLU A 43 -10.53 -7.97 11.01
N VAL A 44 -11.16 -8.90 11.73
CA VAL A 44 -10.93 -10.33 11.58
C VAL A 44 -11.86 -10.86 10.48
N PRO A 45 -11.42 -11.76 9.59
CA PRO A 45 -10.12 -12.44 9.57
C PRO A 45 -8.98 -11.55 9.06
N THR A 46 -7.83 -11.62 9.73
CA THR A 46 -6.58 -10.92 9.37
C THR A 46 -5.84 -11.66 8.26
N ILE A 47 -6.55 -11.83 7.14
CA ILE A 47 -6.10 -12.48 5.90
C ILE A 47 -6.00 -11.39 4.83
N SER A 48 -5.08 -11.55 3.87
CA SER A 48 -4.73 -10.48 2.93
C SER A 48 -5.87 -10.00 2.05
N GLY A 49 -6.71 -10.89 1.52
CA GLY A 49 -7.87 -10.53 0.69
C GLY A 49 -8.83 -9.57 1.39
N PRO A 50 -9.35 -9.94 2.58
CA PRO A 50 -10.15 -9.03 3.40
C PRO A 50 -9.43 -7.72 3.74
N GLY A 51 -8.19 -7.80 4.26
CA GLY A 51 -7.44 -6.63 4.71
C GLY A 51 -7.16 -5.61 3.60
N TRP A 52 -6.60 -6.06 2.47
CA TRP A 52 -6.36 -5.20 1.30
C TRP A 52 -7.64 -4.66 0.69
N SER A 53 -8.73 -5.45 0.68
CA SER A 53 -10.03 -4.97 0.22
C SER A 53 -10.50 -3.78 1.07
N SER A 54 -10.39 -3.86 2.40
CA SER A 54 -10.73 -2.73 3.27
C SER A 54 -9.83 -1.51 3.09
N LEU A 55 -8.51 -1.72 3.06
CA LEU A 55 -7.52 -0.64 2.91
C LEU A 55 -7.64 0.10 1.57
N LEU A 56 -8.03 -0.61 0.51
CA LEU A 56 -8.09 -0.03 -0.84
C LEU A 56 -9.49 0.46 -1.23
N THR A 57 -10.57 -0.09 -0.67
CA THR A 57 -11.93 0.36 -1.02
C THR A 57 -12.53 1.29 0.03
N GLY A 58 -12.05 1.24 1.27
CA GLY A 58 -12.62 1.98 2.39
C GLY A 58 -13.92 1.33 2.91
N LEU A 59 -14.14 0.06 2.59
CA LEU A 59 -15.30 -0.73 3.00
C LEU A 59 -14.90 -1.78 4.04
N SER A 60 -15.81 -2.10 4.97
CA SER A 60 -15.64 -3.22 5.90
C SER A 60 -15.75 -4.58 5.20
N HIS A 61 -15.34 -5.65 5.90
CA HIS A 61 -15.46 -7.02 5.39
C HIS A 61 -16.90 -7.35 4.95
N ALA A 62 -17.88 -6.92 5.75
CA ALA A 62 -19.29 -7.10 5.47
C ALA A 62 -19.78 -6.35 4.21
N GLU A 63 -19.18 -5.21 3.87
CA GLU A 63 -19.60 -4.38 2.73
C GLU A 63 -18.98 -4.84 1.41
N HIS A 64 -17.69 -5.23 1.41
CA HIS A 64 -17.03 -5.74 0.20
C HIS A 64 -17.16 -7.26 0.01
N GLY A 65 -17.58 -8.00 1.06
CA GLY A 65 -17.89 -9.42 1.01
C GLY A 65 -16.69 -10.35 0.77
N VAL A 66 -15.46 -9.88 1.04
CA VAL A 66 -14.24 -10.71 0.94
C VAL A 66 -13.90 -11.20 2.33
N PHE A 67 -13.89 -12.51 2.53
CA PHE A 67 -13.62 -13.15 3.82
C PHE A 67 -12.39 -14.08 3.80
N ASP A 68 -11.81 -14.33 2.63
CA ASP A 68 -10.59 -15.12 2.45
C ASP A 68 -9.93 -14.78 1.09
N ASN A 69 -8.79 -15.42 0.81
CA ASN A 69 -8.03 -15.25 -0.43
C ASN A 69 -8.64 -15.97 -1.65
N SER A 70 -9.77 -16.67 -1.51
CA SER A 70 -10.50 -17.24 -2.65
C SER A 70 -11.42 -16.21 -3.33
N PHE A 71 -11.75 -15.11 -2.62
CA PHE A 71 -12.68 -14.08 -3.05
C PHE A 71 -14.08 -14.60 -3.42
N HIS A 72 -14.45 -15.84 -3.06
CA HIS A 72 -15.76 -16.38 -3.43
C HIS A 72 -16.92 -15.54 -2.88
N GLY A 73 -17.85 -15.15 -3.75
CA GLY A 73 -19.06 -14.43 -3.36
C GLY A 73 -18.86 -12.96 -3.01
N HIS A 74 -17.68 -12.40 -3.25
CA HIS A 74 -17.39 -11.00 -2.99
C HIS A 74 -18.27 -10.02 -3.79
N THR A 75 -18.39 -8.80 -3.29
CA THR A 75 -19.17 -7.71 -3.88
C THR A 75 -18.33 -6.50 -4.24
N LEU A 76 -17.03 -6.70 -4.53
CA LEU A 76 -16.09 -5.62 -4.88
C LEU A 76 -16.58 -4.74 -6.04
N PHE A 77 -17.36 -5.29 -6.98
CA PHE A 77 -17.99 -4.54 -8.08
C PHE A 77 -18.98 -3.44 -7.62
N ARG A 78 -19.46 -3.50 -6.37
CA ARG A 78 -20.32 -2.47 -5.76
C ARG A 78 -19.52 -1.35 -5.11
N GLY A 79 -18.29 -1.66 -4.69
CA GLY A 79 -17.35 -0.71 -4.13
C GLY A 79 -16.58 0.03 -5.23
N THR A 80 -15.92 1.11 -4.84
CA THR A 80 -14.98 1.82 -5.71
C THR A 80 -13.63 1.81 -5.03
N ASP A 81 -12.61 1.21 -5.65
CA ASP A 81 -11.25 1.21 -5.11
C ASP A 81 -10.62 2.62 -5.13
N LEU A 82 -9.55 2.82 -4.36
CA LEU A 82 -8.81 4.06 -4.19
C LEU A 82 -8.46 4.73 -5.52
N LEU A 83 -7.99 3.97 -6.51
CA LEU A 83 -7.55 4.53 -7.79
C LEU A 83 -8.75 4.91 -8.67
N THR A 84 -9.83 4.12 -8.60
CA THR A 84 -11.08 4.49 -9.26
C THR A 84 -11.73 5.72 -8.62
N GLN A 85 -11.68 5.86 -7.29
CA GLN A 85 -12.15 7.06 -6.58
C GLN A 85 -11.33 8.30 -6.96
N ALA A 86 -9.99 8.17 -7.04
CA ALA A 86 -9.12 9.26 -7.46
C ALA A 86 -9.47 9.75 -8.88
N PHE A 87 -9.68 8.82 -9.82
CA PHE A 87 -10.12 9.12 -11.18
C PHE A 87 -11.53 9.72 -11.25
N ALA A 88 -12.47 9.25 -10.42
CA ALA A 88 -13.83 9.77 -10.40
C ALA A 88 -13.88 11.25 -9.96
N GLY A 89 -12.94 11.68 -9.09
CA GLY A 89 -12.82 13.07 -8.67
C GLY A 89 -12.34 14.02 -9.77
N ASP A 90 -11.52 13.54 -10.72
CA ASP A 90 -11.12 14.27 -11.92
C ASP A 90 -10.70 13.26 -13.02
N PRO A 91 -11.48 13.14 -14.13
CA PRO A 91 -11.21 12.20 -15.21
C PRO A 91 -9.90 12.41 -15.97
N LEU A 92 -9.14 13.49 -15.69
CA LEU A 92 -7.79 13.69 -16.21
C LEU A 92 -6.70 13.10 -15.32
N ARG A 93 -7.05 12.62 -14.12
CA ARG A 93 -6.09 12.01 -13.19
C ARG A 93 -5.60 10.67 -13.70
N GLY A 94 -4.35 10.64 -14.15
CA GLY A 94 -3.60 9.40 -14.37
C GLY A 94 -3.42 8.59 -13.07
N THR A 95 -3.51 7.27 -13.16
CA THR A 95 -3.44 6.36 -12.01
C THR A 95 -2.58 5.13 -12.29
N PHE A 96 -1.92 4.59 -11.27
CA PHE A 96 -0.98 3.49 -11.43
C PHE A 96 -1.11 2.45 -10.31
N VAL A 97 -1.02 1.17 -10.66
CA VAL A 97 -0.85 0.08 -9.69
C VAL A 97 0.26 -0.86 -10.14
N ALA A 98 1.11 -1.26 -9.20
CA ALA A 98 2.04 -2.38 -9.37
C ALA A 98 1.91 -3.35 -8.20
N THR A 99 1.78 -4.64 -8.50
CA THR A 99 1.56 -5.67 -7.49
C THR A 99 2.31 -6.96 -7.82
N GLY A 100 2.85 -7.60 -6.79
CA GLY A 100 3.33 -8.99 -6.79
C GLY A 100 2.25 -10.01 -6.48
N TRP A 101 1.08 -9.58 -5.98
CA TRP A 101 -0.05 -10.43 -5.67
C TRP A 101 -1.20 -10.19 -6.67
N PRO A 102 -1.49 -11.15 -7.58
CA PRO A 102 -2.46 -10.97 -8.64
C PRO A 102 -3.87 -10.50 -8.20
N PRO A 103 -4.46 -10.98 -7.08
CA PRO A 103 -5.80 -10.56 -6.65
C PRO A 103 -5.99 -9.05 -6.42
N ILE A 104 -4.90 -8.28 -6.24
CA ILE A 104 -4.96 -6.82 -6.17
C ILE A 104 -5.49 -6.21 -7.48
N ALA A 105 -5.03 -6.69 -8.66
CA ALA A 105 -5.25 -5.97 -9.92
C ALA A 105 -5.42 -6.85 -11.18
N ASP A 106 -5.22 -8.17 -11.10
CA ASP A 106 -5.36 -9.06 -12.24
C ASP A 106 -6.83 -9.43 -12.51
N PRO A 107 -7.40 -9.03 -13.66
CA PRO A 107 -8.76 -9.42 -14.03
C PRO A 107 -8.93 -10.90 -14.36
N GLN A 108 -7.84 -11.66 -14.51
CA GLN A 108 -7.88 -13.13 -14.70
C GLN A 108 -7.82 -13.89 -13.36
N GLY A 109 -7.50 -13.20 -12.26
CA GLY A 109 -7.44 -13.78 -10.92
C GLY A 109 -8.81 -13.84 -10.23
N PRO A 110 -8.84 -14.29 -8.96
CA PRO A 110 -10.06 -14.32 -8.14
C PRO A 110 -10.52 -12.91 -7.71
N GLY A 111 -9.65 -11.91 -7.81
CA GLY A 111 -10.00 -10.50 -7.72
C GLY A 111 -10.56 -9.95 -9.04
N PRO A 112 -10.35 -8.67 -9.39
CA PRO A 112 -9.39 -7.73 -8.79
C PRO A 112 -10.03 -6.80 -7.75
N ILE A 113 -9.25 -6.40 -6.73
CA ILE A 113 -9.63 -5.32 -5.80
C ILE A 113 -9.64 -3.97 -6.52
N ILE A 114 -8.60 -3.68 -7.29
CA ILE A 114 -8.48 -2.47 -8.11
C ILE A 114 -9.10 -2.71 -9.49
N ALA A 115 -10.08 -1.89 -9.85
CA ALA A 115 -10.80 -2.06 -11.11
C ALA A 115 -9.89 -1.87 -12.33
N THR A 116 -10.02 -2.77 -13.30
CA THR A 116 -9.17 -2.81 -14.51
C THR A 116 -9.27 -1.57 -15.38
N ARG A 117 -10.46 -0.95 -15.51
CA ARG A 117 -10.70 0.30 -16.26
C ARG A 117 -10.05 0.33 -17.66
N LEU A 118 -10.44 -0.62 -18.52
CA LEU A 118 -9.84 -0.83 -19.85
C LEU A 118 -9.83 0.43 -20.74
N ASP A 119 -10.88 1.25 -20.71
CA ASP A 119 -10.92 2.46 -21.52
C ASP A 119 -9.88 3.49 -21.06
N GLN A 120 -9.66 3.63 -19.74
CA GLN A 120 -8.61 4.49 -19.19
C GLN A 120 -7.22 3.95 -19.50
N GLN A 121 -7.04 2.61 -19.58
CA GLN A 121 -5.77 2.04 -20.03
C GLN A 121 -5.47 2.40 -21.49
N ARG A 122 -6.47 2.34 -22.39
CA ARG A 122 -6.29 2.68 -23.82
C ARG A 122 -5.82 4.10 -24.06
N VAL A 123 -6.24 5.04 -23.20
CA VAL A 123 -5.83 6.45 -23.27
C VAL A 123 -4.65 6.79 -22.36
N GLY A 124 -4.03 5.80 -21.71
CA GLY A 124 -2.84 5.99 -20.88
C GLY A 124 -3.10 6.63 -19.51
N LEU A 125 -4.36 6.72 -19.07
CA LEU A 125 -4.75 7.28 -17.76
C LEU A 125 -4.83 6.25 -16.64
N HIS A 126 -4.76 4.96 -16.96
CA HIS A 126 -4.59 3.92 -15.97
C HIS A 126 -3.54 2.91 -16.43
N ARG A 127 -2.59 2.58 -15.56
CA ARG A 127 -1.55 1.59 -15.84
C ARG A 127 -1.50 0.56 -14.72
N ILE A 128 -1.48 -0.69 -15.12
CA ILE A 128 -1.42 -1.85 -14.22
C ILE A 128 -0.15 -2.64 -14.54
N VAL A 129 0.59 -3.01 -13.50
CA VAL A 129 1.70 -3.94 -13.56
C VAL A 129 1.40 -5.09 -12.59
N ILE A 130 1.35 -6.31 -13.12
CA ILE A 130 1.11 -7.51 -12.34
C ILE A 130 2.33 -8.41 -12.44
N ARG A 131 2.78 -8.90 -11.30
CA ARG A 131 3.68 -10.03 -11.12
C ARG A 131 2.97 -11.08 -10.27
N ASP A 132 3.46 -12.30 -10.34
CA ASP A 132 2.91 -13.44 -9.63
C ASP A 132 3.98 -13.97 -8.67
N GLY A 133 4.04 -13.34 -7.50
CA GLY A 133 4.94 -13.70 -6.41
C GLY A 133 4.60 -15.04 -5.77
N GLU A 134 3.32 -15.43 -5.76
CA GLU A 134 2.87 -16.75 -5.30
C GLU A 134 3.54 -17.88 -6.10
N THR A 135 3.54 -17.75 -7.43
CA THR A 135 4.09 -18.80 -8.31
C THR A 135 5.60 -18.69 -8.48
N TYR A 136 6.15 -17.47 -8.56
CA TYR A 136 7.54 -17.24 -8.97
C TYR A 136 8.46 -16.67 -7.87
N GLY A 137 7.93 -16.46 -6.66
CA GLY A 137 8.65 -15.97 -5.48
C GLY A 137 8.59 -14.45 -5.34
N TYR A 138 8.24 -13.99 -4.13
CA TYR A 138 8.02 -12.57 -3.87
C TYR A 138 9.30 -11.73 -3.92
N ARG A 139 10.46 -12.27 -3.54
CA ARG A 139 11.73 -11.55 -3.65
C ARG A 139 11.97 -10.98 -5.06
N TYR A 140 11.69 -11.76 -6.11
CA TYR A 140 11.88 -11.30 -7.48
C TYR A 140 10.72 -10.41 -7.94
N ALA A 141 9.49 -10.75 -7.55
CA ALA A 141 8.31 -9.96 -7.87
C ALA A 141 8.40 -8.54 -7.30
N ASP A 142 8.81 -8.39 -6.04
CA ASP A 142 8.98 -7.11 -5.35
C ASP A 142 10.05 -6.25 -6.02
N GLY A 143 11.17 -6.84 -6.44
CA GLY A 143 12.20 -6.15 -7.22
C GLY A 143 11.68 -5.60 -8.54
N ASP A 144 10.90 -6.39 -9.28
CA ASP A 144 10.23 -5.95 -10.51
C ASP A 144 9.20 -4.85 -10.22
N VAL A 145 8.32 -5.05 -9.23
CA VAL A 145 7.29 -4.09 -8.82
C VAL A 145 7.92 -2.74 -8.47
N ALA A 146 8.97 -2.74 -7.65
CA ALA A 146 9.71 -1.53 -7.28
C ALA A 146 10.36 -0.85 -8.49
N ALA A 147 10.91 -1.63 -9.44
CA ALA A 147 11.46 -1.07 -10.67
C ALA A 147 10.39 -0.40 -11.54
N PHE A 148 9.22 -1.03 -11.72
CA PHE A 148 8.11 -0.44 -12.48
C PHE A 148 7.50 0.76 -11.77
N ALA A 149 7.39 0.74 -10.44
CA ALA A 149 6.92 1.87 -9.65
C ALA A 149 7.82 3.10 -9.84
N ARG A 150 9.14 2.92 -9.69
CA ARG A 150 10.11 4.00 -9.94
C ARG A 150 10.02 4.53 -11.37
N LEU A 151 9.89 3.66 -12.37
CA LEU A 151 9.74 4.06 -13.76
C LEU A 151 8.47 4.91 -13.97
N ALA A 152 7.33 4.43 -13.46
CA ALA A 152 6.04 5.11 -13.60
C ALA A 152 6.04 6.47 -12.90
N ILE A 153 6.52 6.54 -11.66
CA ILE A 153 6.58 7.78 -10.88
C ILE A 153 7.52 8.79 -11.55
N ARG A 154 8.72 8.36 -11.97
CA ARG A 154 9.71 9.24 -12.60
C ARG A 154 9.20 9.83 -13.92
N ASP A 155 8.68 8.98 -14.80
CA ASP A 155 8.44 9.36 -16.20
C ASP A 155 7.01 9.87 -16.43
N ALA A 156 6.01 9.34 -15.71
CA ALA A 156 4.61 9.70 -15.89
C ALA A 156 4.04 10.56 -14.74
N GLY A 157 4.54 10.41 -13.51
CA GLY A 157 4.00 11.09 -12.32
C GLY A 157 2.48 10.93 -12.14
N PRO A 158 1.95 9.69 -11.97
CA PRO A 158 0.51 9.47 -11.80
C PRO A 158 -0.03 10.21 -10.58
N HIS A 159 -1.28 10.68 -10.66
CA HIS A 159 -1.96 11.40 -9.57
C HIS A 159 -2.25 10.51 -8.37
N ALA A 160 -2.58 9.25 -8.61
CA ALA A 160 -2.75 8.26 -7.55
C ALA A 160 -2.05 6.96 -7.92
N SER A 161 -1.27 6.43 -6.98
CA SER A 161 -0.51 5.21 -7.17
C SER A 161 -0.70 4.24 -5.99
N PHE A 162 -0.78 2.95 -6.29
CA PHE A 162 -0.66 1.87 -5.29
C PHE A 162 0.50 0.93 -5.66
N VAL A 163 1.32 0.58 -4.69
CA VAL A 163 2.43 -0.37 -4.86
C VAL A 163 2.34 -1.41 -3.75
N TYR A 164 2.30 -2.68 -4.12
CA TYR A 164 2.24 -3.81 -3.19
C TYR A 164 3.56 -4.58 -3.19
N LEU A 165 4.10 -4.87 -2.01
CA LEU A 165 5.33 -5.65 -1.80
C LEU A 165 5.02 -6.80 -0.82
N GLY A 166 5.33 -8.04 -1.19
CA GLY A 166 4.87 -9.25 -0.50
C GLY A 166 5.96 -10.13 0.13
N GLU A 167 7.25 -9.84 -0.05
CA GLU A 167 8.33 -10.72 0.44
C GLU A 167 8.31 -10.88 1.98
N VAL A 168 7.83 -9.89 2.71
CA VAL A 168 7.74 -9.92 4.17
C VAL A 168 6.72 -10.98 4.63
N ASP A 169 5.53 -11.01 4.05
CA ASP A 169 4.50 -12.02 4.33
C ASP A 169 4.98 -13.43 3.95
N GLU A 170 5.61 -13.60 2.77
CA GLU A 170 6.19 -14.88 2.34
C GLU A 170 7.19 -15.41 3.39
N ALA A 171 8.09 -14.55 3.87
CA ALA A 171 9.06 -14.93 4.91
C ALA A 171 8.37 -15.24 6.24
N GLY A 172 7.32 -14.51 6.60
CA GLY A 172 6.54 -14.72 7.82
C GLY A 172 5.78 -16.05 7.80
N HIS A 173 5.27 -16.46 6.65
CA HIS A 173 4.69 -17.77 6.43
C HIS A 173 5.70 -18.91 6.52
N LEU A 174 6.88 -18.75 5.90
CA LEU A 174 7.87 -19.83 5.80
C LEU A 174 8.71 -20.02 7.08
N TYR A 175 9.02 -18.94 7.78
CA TYR A 175 10.00 -18.94 8.87
C TYR A 175 9.48 -18.37 10.19
N GLY A 176 8.38 -17.61 10.16
CA GLY A 176 7.78 -16.98 11.33
C GLY A 176 8.17 -15.51 11.54
N GLY A 177 7.30 -14.75 12.21
CA GLY A 177 7.38 -13.28 12.33
C GLY A 177 8.52 -12.75 13.20
N VAL A 178 9.27 -13.62 13.89
CA VAL A 178 10.47 -13.24 14.67
C VAL A 178 11.75 -13.91 14.17
N SER A 179 11.69 -14.52 12.98
CA SER A 179 12.84 -15.21 12.38
C SER A 179 13.86 -14.22 11.78
N PRO A 180 15.16 -14.60 11.71
CA PRO A 180 16.15 -13.83 10.96
C PRO A 180 15.80 -13.65 9.48
N GLU A 181 15.13 -14.61 8.86
CA GLU A 181 14.68 -14.56 7.47
C GLU A 181 13.61 -13.49 7.26
N TYR A 182 12.65 -13.40 8.18
CA TYR A 182 11.64 -12.35 8.20
C TYR A 182 12.28 -10.96 8.40
N THR A 183 13.19 -10.81 9.37
CA THR A 183 13.96 -9.56 9.55
C THR A 183 14.75 -9.19 8.30
N ALA A 184 15.35 -10.16 7.61
CA ALA A 184 16.09 -9.90 6.38
C ALA A 184 15.16 -9.51 5.21
N ALA A 185 13.95 -10.08 5.14
CA ALA A 185 12.94 -9.68 4.15
C ALA A 185 12.49 -8.24 4.36
N ILE A 186 12.25 -7.84 5.63
CA ILE A 186 11.97 -6.45 5.98
C ILE A 186 13.05 -5.52 5.43
N GLY A 187 14.34 -5.86 5.65
CA GLY A 187 15.44 -5.03 5.16
C GLY A 187 15.47 -4.86 3.63
N ARG A 188 15.20 -5.93 2.88
CA ARG A 188 15.15 -5.86 1.40
C ARG A 188 13.97 -5.04 0.90
N VAL A 189 12.79 -5.23 1.49
CA VAL A 189 11.59 -4.47 1.14
C VAL A 189 11.75 -2.98 1.53
N ASP A 190 12.44 -2.69 2.64
CA ASP A 190 12.77 -1.32 3.04
C ASP A 190 13.73 -0.63 2.05
N GLU A 191 14.70 -1.36 1.47
CA GLU A 191 15.52 -0.83 0.37
C GLU A 191 14.67 -0.47 -0.86
N HIS A 192 13.66 -1.29 -1.19
CA HIS A 192 12.70 -0.96 -2.25
C HIS A 192 11.89 0.28 -1.92
N LEU A 193 11.36 0.39 -0.69
CA LEU A 193 10.66 1.58 -0.19
C LEU A 193 11.52 2.84 -0.34
N GLY A 194 12.77 2.81 0.14
CA GLY A 194 13.71 3.93 0.03
C GLY A 194 13.90 4.37 -1.43
N SER A 195 14.13 3.40 -2.33
CA SER A 195 14.34 3.69 -3.75
C SER A 195 13.11 4.30 -4.45
N ILE A 196 11.89 3.96 -4.02
CA ILE A 196 10.65 4.54 -4.55
C ILE A 196 10.49 5.97 -4.01
N VAL A 197 10.70 6.17 -2.70
CA VAL A 197 10.61 7.47 -2.05
C VAL A 197 11.62 8.47 -2.62
N ASP A 198 12.83 8.02 -2.98
CA ASP A 198 13.83 8.87 -3.63
C ASP A 198 13.34 9.45 -4.97
N VAL A 199 12.63 8.64 -5.77
CA VAL A 199 12.04 9.10 -7.03
C VAL A 199 10.90 10.08 -6.78
N VAL A 200 10.07 9.86 -5.75
CA VAL A 200 9.04 10.81 -5.32
C VAL A 200 9.66 12.14 -4.92
N ARG A 201 10.71 12.13 -4.09
CA ARG A 201 11.43 13.33 -3.67
C ARG A 201 12.01 14.09 -4.87
N ALA A 202 12.59 13.38 -5.83
CA ALA A 202 13.10 13.98 -7.06
C ALA A 202 11.98 14.61 -7.91
N ARG A 203 10.83 13.95 -8.01
CA ARG A 203 9.63 14.47 -8.71
C ARG A 203 9.08 15.73 -8.04
N ALA A 204 8.90 15.70 -6.72
CA ALA A 204 8.43 16.86 -5.95
C ALA A 204 9.31 18.10 -6.21
N ALA A 205 10.63 17.94 -6.18
CA ALA A 205 11.58 19.04 -6.40
C ALA A 205 11.66 19.53 -7.85
N SER A 206 11.51 18.63 -8.85
CA SER A 206 11.79 18.95 -10.25
C SER A 206 10.55 19.23 -11.11
N ALA A 207 9.37 18.76 -10.70
CA ALA A 207 8.13 18.83 -11.47
C ALA A 207 7.03 19.70 -10.83
N ASP A 208 7.35 20.47 -9.77
CA ASP A 208 6.39 21.26 -8.98
C ASP A 208 5.20 20.40 -8.49
N GLU A 209 5.52 19.30 -7.82
CA GLU A 209 4.55 18.34 -7.33
C GLU A 209 4.53 18.26 -5.81
N ASP A 210 3.33 18.03 -5.27
CA ASP A 210 3.06 17.91 -3.84
C ASP A 210 2.53 16.50 -3.55
N TRP A 211 3.41 15.63 -3.09
CA TRP A 211 3.15 14.20 -2.89
C TRP A 211 2.80 13.89 -1.45
N LEU A 212 1.68 13.21 -1.22
CA LEU A 212 1.42 12.50 0.02
C LEU A 212 1.74 11.01 -0.17
N VAL A 213 2.75 10.52 0.54
CA VAL A 213 3.16 9.12 0.53
C VAL A 213 2.66 8.44 1.81
N GLY A 214 1.93 7.34 1.63
CA GLY A 214 1.48 6.46 2.69
C GLY A 214 2.20 5.11 2.65
N VAL A 215 2.52 4.56 3.83
CA VAL A 215 2.96 3.17 4.00
C VAL A 215 2.02 2.46 4.97
N THR A 216 1.60 1.24 4.64
CA THR A 216 0.68 0.45 5.47
C THR A 216 0.93 -1.05 5.34
N THR A 217 0.28 -1.83 6.19
CA THR A 217 0.22 -3.29 6.19
C THR A 217 -1.22 -3.72 6.43
N ASP A 218 -1.61 -4.86 5.91
CA ASP A 218 -2.96 -5.44 6.01
C ASP A 218 -3.12 -6.40 7.19
N HIS A 219 -2.03 -6.93 7.73
CA HIS A 219 -1.99 -7.68 8.98
C HIS A 219 -0.55 -7.79 9.52
N GLY A 220 -0.39 -8.49 10.64
CA GLY A 220 0.91 -8.96 11.14
C GLY A 220 1.05 -10.49 11.09
N HIS A 221 2.03 -11.03 11.81
CA HIS A 221 2.31 -12.47 11.89
C HIS A 221 2.52 -12.95 13.34
N LEU A 222 2.15 -14.19 13.61
CA LEU A 222 2.58 -14.87 14.83
C LEU A 222 4.09 -15.12 14.81
N ASP A 223 4.69 -15.27 15.98
CA ASP A 223 6.13 -15.51 16.13
C ASP A 223 6.59 -16.76 15.35
N GLN A 224 5.81 -17.84 15.43
CA GLN A 224 6.04 -19.09 14.71
C GLN A 224 5.58 -19.08 13.24
N GLY A 225 4.96 -17.98 12.79
CA GLY A 225 4.35 -17.86 11.47
C GLY A 225 2.85 -18.13 11.45
N GLY A 226 2.22 -17.68 10.36
CA GLY A 226 0.77 -17.70 10.18
C GLY A 226 0.07 -16.42 10.66
N HIS A 227 -1.18 -16.26 10.21
CA HIS A 227 -2.09 -15.14 10.49
C HIS A 227 -3.55 -15.57 10.27
N GLY A 228 -4.50 -14.62 10.31
CA GLY A 228 -5.94 -14.85 10.12
C GLY A 228 -6.79 -14.82 11.39
N GLY A 229 -6.16 -14.80 12.57
CA GLY A 229 -6.81 -14.75 13.88
C GLY A 229 -7.03 -13.34 14.44
N ASP A 230 -7.43 -13.27 15.71
CA ASP A 230 -7.71 -12.05 16.46
C ASP A 230 -6.59 -11.64 17.44
N ASP A 231 -5.46 -12.37 17.44
CA ASP A 231 -4.29 -12.03 18.24
C ASP A 231 -3.87 -10.56 17.99
N PRO A 232 -3.47 -9.80 19.03
CA PRO A 232 -3.11 -8.39 18.89
C PRO A 232 -2.04 -8.13 17.83
N VAL A 233 -1.08 -9.05 17.67
CA VAL A 233 -0.02 -8.95 16.66
C VAL A 233 -0.55 -9.11 15.24
N LEU A 234 -1.60 -9.91 15.04
CA LEU A 234 -2.20 -10.16 13.73
C LEU A 234 -3.10 -9.01 13.29
N THR A 235 -3.84 -8.43 14.24
CA THR A 235 -4.71 -7.28 13.97
C THR A 235 -3.97 -5.95 13.93
N SER A 236 -2.70 -5.90 14.36
CA SER A 236 -1.90 -4.67 14.35
C SER A 236 -1.59 -4.24 12.91
N SER A 237 -1.96 -3.01 12.59
CA SER A 237 -1.62 -2.34 11.33
C SER A 237 -1.25 -0.88 11.61
N PHE A 238 -0.89 -0.15 10.57
CA PHE A 238 -0.56 1.26 10.67
C PHE A 238 -0.80 1.99 9.35
N LEU A 239 -0.88 3.32 9.41
CA LEU A 239 -0.72 4.21 8.27
C LEU A 239 0.35 5.24 8.63
N ALA A 240 1.51 5.13 7.99
CA ALA A 240 2.59 6.10 8.06
C ALA A 240 2.45 7.07 6.90
N LEU A 241 2.40 8.38 7.16
CA LEU A 241 2.22 9.42 6.14
C LEU A 241 3.38 10.40 6.15
N ALA A 242 3.93 10.71 4.98
CA ALA A 242 4.90 11.78 4.79
C ALA A 242 4.56 12.61 3.54
N ARG A 243 4.77 13.93 3.61
CA ARG A 243 4.48 14.85 2.52
C ARG A 243 5.76 15.40 1.91
N PHE A 244 5.90 15.27 0.60
CA PHE A 244 7.05 15.74 -0.17
C PHE A 244 6.61 16.87 -1.08
N THR A 245 7.07 18.08 -0.81
CA THR A 245 6.76 19.30 -1.55
C THR A 245 8.00 19.78 -2.31
N PRO A 246 7.86 20.74 -3.25
CA PRO A 246 9.01 21.33 -3.92
C PRO A 246 10.00 22.02 -2.96
N SER A 247 9.53 22.43 -1.78
CA SER A 247 10.34 23.05 -0.72
C SER A 247 11.01 22.04 0.23
N GLY A 248 10.69 20.75 0.13
CA GLY A 248 11.26 19.71 0.98
C GLY A 248 10.22 18.76 1.56
N VAL A 249 10.58 18.07 2.64
CA VAL A 249 9.62 17.22 3.37
C VAL A 249 8.92 18.07 4.41
N GLU A 250 7.60 18.01 4.43
CA GLU A 250 6.77 18.72 5.39
C GLU A 250 6.04 17.72 6.27
N ALA A 251 5.90 18.05 7.55
CA ALA A 251 5.02 17.29 8.43
C ALA A 251 3.61 17.32 7.86
N VAL A 252 2.97 16.15 7.78
CA VAL A 252 1.57 16.05 7.35
C VAL A 252 0.73 16.74 8.40
N GLY A 253 0.13 17.89 8.06
CA GLY A 253 -0.86 18.52 8.91
C GLY A 253 -1.97 17.51 9.15
N ALA A 254 -2.20 17.15 10.42
CA ALA A 254 -3.16 16.12 10.79
C ALA A 254 -4.55 16.49 10.24
N GLY A 255 -4.92 15.94 9.08
CA GLY A 255 -6.28 15.99 8.54
C GLY A 255 -7.26 15.17 9.39
N ALA A 256 -6.74 14.46 10.40
CA ALA A 256 -7.48 13.94 11.52
C ALA A 256 -7.40 14.96 12.66
N GLU A 257 -8.54 15.49 13.11
CA GLU A 257 -8.60 16.26 14.35
C GLU A 257 -7.90 15.49 15.48
N ALA A 258 -7.08 16.17 16.28
CA ALA A 258 -6.35 15.56 17.38
C ALA A 258 -7.31 14.73 18.26
N GLY A 259 -7.09 13.40 18.32
CA GLY A 259 -7.94 12.46 19.05
C GLY A 259 -8.86 11.58 18.18
N THR A 260 -8.88 11.75 16.86
CA THR A 260 -9.63 10.85 15.96
C THR A 260 -8.91 9.51 15.81
N VAL A 261 -9.60 8.41 16.13
CA VAL A 261 -9.13 7.05 15.85
C VAL A 261 -9.25 6.80 14.34
N VAL A 262 -8.12 6.61 13.67
CA VAL A 262 -8.09 6.22 12.26
C VAL A 262 -8.29 4.71 12.16
N ARG A 263 -9.19 4.27 11.29
CA ARG A 263 -9.45 2.85 11.02
C ARG A 263 -8.93 2.48 9.62
N PRO A 264 -8.74 1.18 9.31
CA PRO A 264 -8.32 0.74 7.98
C PRO A 264 -9.21 1.29 6.86
N VAL A 265 -10.52 1.33 7.08
CA VAL A 265 -11.51 1.87 6.12
C VAL A 265 -11.39 3.37 5.86
N ASP A 266 -10.70 4.13 6.73
CA ASP A 266 -10.50 5.56 6.58
C ASP A 266 -9.30 5.89 5.66
N VAL A 267 -8.44 4.91 5.34
CA VAL A 267 -7.20 5.09 4.56
C VAL A 267 -7.47 5.73 3.19
N PRO A 268 -8.42 5.25 2.36
CA PRO A 268 -8.66 5.88 1.06
C PRO A 268 -9.09 7.34 1.18
N ARG A 269 -10.02 7.64 2.10
CA ARG A 269 -10.51 9.01 2.31
C ARG A 269 -9.39 9.96 2.75
N ILE A 270 -8.53 9.52 3.66
CA ILE A 270 -7.38 10.32 4.12
C ILE A 270 -6.47 10.66 2.94
N LEU A 271 -6.09 9.68 2.13
CA LEU A 271 -5.23 9.92 0.96
C LEU A 271 -5.92 10.82 -0.07
N LEU A 272 -7.17 10.51 -0.43
CA LEU A 272 -7.92 11.26 -1.44
C LEU A 272 -8.12 12.72 -1.07
N SER A 273 -8.25 13.05 0.22
CA SER A 273 -8.36 14.44 0.69
C SER A 273 -7.16 15.31 0.30
N HIS A 274 -6.00 14.69 0.05
CA HIS A 274 -4.83 15.41 -0.45
C HIS A 274 -4.99 15.82 -1.92
N LEU A 275 -5.79 15.12 -2.72
CA LEU A 275 -5.97 15.44 -4.13
C LEU A 275 -6.97 16.59 -4.38
N ASP A 276 -7.77 16.96 -3.38
CA ASP A 276 -8.84 17.96 -3.47
C ASP A 276 -8.38 19.43 -3.47
#